data_AF-A0A4Y1RZV3-F1
#
_entry.id   AF-A0A4Y1RZV3-F1
#
_cell.length_a   1.000
_cell.length_b   1.000
_cell.length_c   1.000
_cell.angle_alpha   90.00
_cell.angle_beta   90.00
_cell.angle_gamma   90.00
#
_symmetry.space_group_name_H-M   'P 1'
#
loop_
_entity.id
_entity.type
_entity.pdbx_description
1 polymer ?
#
loop_
_entity_poly.entity_id
_entity_poly.type
_entity_poly.pdbx_seq_one_letter_code
_entity_poly.pdbx_strand_id
1 'polypeptide(L)'
;MVGSANKDWQHGNYTGWGFNHGLNETKGPNKITVGGSENWRYGFDYKQWAWKNGPFYINDTLVFKYDPPNDTTRPHSVYLFQNPWSFMSVI
;
A
#
# COMPACT_ATOMS: atom_id res chain seq x y z
N MET A 1 -5.01 31.98 10.51
CA MET A 1 -3.61 31.91 10.04
C MET A 1 -3.66 31.43 8.60
N VAL A 2 -3.23 32.26 7.66
CA VAL A 2 -3.23 31.97 6.22
C VAL A 2 -1.85 31.42 5.85
N GLY A 3 -1.82 30.29 5.14
CA GLY A 3 -0.67 29.83 4.37
C GLY A 3 -1.14 29.53 2.96
N SER A 4 -0.86 30.44 2.02
CA SER A 4 -1.10 30.21 0.59
C SER A 4 0.21 29.80 -0.07
N ALA A 5 0.18 28.69 -0.83
CA ALA A 5 0.73 28.55 -2.18
C ALA A 5 0.92 27.06 -2.56
N ASN A 6 0.09 26.54 -3.45
CA ASN A 6 0.63 25.90 -4.64
C ASN A 6 -0.22 26.37 -5.83
N LYS A 7 0.37 27.28 -6.60
CA LYS A 7 -0.23 27.89 -7.77
C LYS A 7 -0.21 26.88 -8.91
N ASP A 8 -1.27 26.92 -9.69
CA ASP A 8 -1.42 26.31 -11.00
C ASP A 8 -0.09 26.12 -11.73
N TRP A 9 0.26 24.87 -12.08
CA TRP A 9 1.17 24.64 -13.19
C TRP A 9 0.40 24.04 -14.36
N GLN A 10 0.19 24.94 -15.31
CA GLN A 10 -0.53 24.78 -16.55
C GLN A 10 0.24 23.88 -17.53
N HIS A 11 -0.54 23.17 -18.34
CA HIS A 11 -0.24 22.45 -19.59
C HIS A 11 1.09 22.79 -20.29
N GLY A 12 1.90 21.76 -20.56
CA GLY A 12 3.07 21.82 -21.43
C GLY A 12 3.30 20.49 -22.16
N ASN A 13 3.12 20.50 -23.48
CA ASN A 13 3.45 19.41 -24.40
C ASN A 13 4.98 19.36 -24.59
N TYR A 14 5.64 18.32 -24.09
CA TYR A 14 7.05 18.06 -24.37
C TYR A 14 7.23 16.70 -25.06
N THR A 15 7.43 16.76 -26.37
CA THR A 15 7.99 15.70 -27.20
C THR A 15 9.48 15.55 -26.87
N GLY A 16 9.96 14.34 -26.54
CA GLY A 16 11.40 14.07 -26.54
C GLY A 16 11.88 12.94 -25.62
N TRP A 17 11.97 11.74 -26.17
CA TRP A 17 12.91 10.64 -25.87
C TRP A 17 13.73 10.68 -24.55
N GLY A 18 13.49 9.70 -23.67
CA GLY A 18 14.47 9.27 -22.66
C GLY A 18 13.84 8.75 -21.37
N PHE A 19 13.94 7.44 -21.14
CA PHE A 19 13.68 6.73 -19.88
C PHE A 19 12.19 6.65 -19.44
N ASN A 20 11.50 5.60 -19.90
CA ASN A 20 10.26 5.10 -19.30
C ASN A 20 10.53 4.41 -17.94
N HIS A 21 11.14 5.12 -17.01
CA HIS A 21 10.87 4.88 -15.61
C HIS A 21 9.77 5.86 -15.27
N GLY A 22 8.52 5.38 -15.25
CA GLY A 22 7.41 6.17 -14.75
C GLY A 22 7.82 6.71 -13.39
N LEU A 23 8.17 7.99 -13.37
CA LEU A 23 8.33 8.74 -12.14
C LEU A 23 6.97 8.59 -11.49
N ASN A 24 6.91 7.75 -10.46
CA ASN A 24 5.76 7.69 -9.57
C ASN A 24 5.65 9.09 -9.00
N GLU A 25 4.87 9.94 -9.68
CA GLU A 25 4.20 11.06 -9.04
C GLU A 25 3.73 10.50 -7.71
N THR A 26 4.22 11.05 -6.60
CA THR A 26 3.68 10.71 -5.29
C THR A 26 2.27 11.27 -5.29
N LYS A 27 1.32 10.46 -5.78
CA LYS A 27 -0.10 10.75 -5.95
C LYS A 27 -0.78 10.89 -4.60
N GLY A 28 -0.37 11.88 -3.80
CA GLY A 28 -0.86 12.03 -2.43
C GLY A 28 -0.83 10.71 -1.64
N PRO A 29 -1.67 10.60 -0.61
CA PRO A 29 -1.85 9.35 0.12
C PRO A 29 -2.39 8.23 -0.78
N ASN A 30 -1.71 7.09 -0.86
CA ASN A 30 -2.16 5.96 -1.68
C ASN A 30 -3.01 4.96 -0.88
N LYS A 31 -3.98 4.33 -1.54
CA LYS A 31 -4.67 3.14 -1.03
C LYS A 31 -4.02 1.89 -1.62
N ILE A 32 -3.39 1.07 -0.78
CA ILE A 32 -2.62 -0.09 -1.17
C ILE A 32 -3.37 -1.35 -0.73
N THR A 33 -3.78 -2.19 -1.67
CA THR A 33 -4.44 -3.46 -1.32
C THR A 33 -3.38 -4.50 -0.94
N VAL A 34 -3.43 -4.97 0.30
CA VAL A 34 -2.47 -5.94 0.84
C VAL A 34 -2.64 -7.28 0.11
N GLY A 35 -1.54 -7.81 -0.43
CA GLY A 35 -1.54 -9.04 -1.24
C GLY A 35 -1.93 -8.85 -2.72
N GLY A 36 -2.29 -7.64 -3.15
CA GLY A 36 -2.69 -7.39 -4.54
C GLY A 36 -3.90 -8.23 -4.96
N SER A 37 -3.75 -9.04 -6.01
CA SER A 37 -4.81 -9.96 -6.47
C SER A 37 -5.09 -11.12 -5.51
N GLU A 38 -4.12 -11.47 -4.66
CA GLU A 38 -4.25 -12.56 -3.69
C GLU A 38 -5.00 -12.14 -2.42
N ASN A 39 -5.21 -10.82 -2.24
CA ASN A 39 -5.88 -10.25 -1.08
C ASN A 39 -5.23 -10.68 0.25
N TRP A 40 -5.96 -10.53 1.37
CA TRP A 40 -5.56 -10.99 2.70
C TRP A 40 -6.04 -12.43 2.91
N ARG A 41 -5.10 -13.39 2.84
CA ARG A 41 -5.37 -14.82 2.97
C ARG A 41 -4.20 -15.58 3.60
N TYR A 42 -4.49 -16.75 4.13
CA TYR A 42 -3.47 -17.65 4.66
C TYR A 42 -2.54 -18.21 3.56
N GLY A 43 -1.29 -18.49 3.92
CA GLY A 43 -0.31 -19.17 3.07
C GLY A 43 0.28 -18.32 1.94
N PHE A 44 0.14 -17.00 1.99
CA PHE A 44 0.75 -16.06 1.04
C PHE A 44 2.01 -15.41 1.63
N ASP A 45 3.05 -15.22 0.81
CA ASP A 45 4.31 -14.60 1.24
C ASP A 45 4.21 -13.06 1.26
N TYR A 46 3.69 -12.54 2.37
CA TYR A 46 3.58 -11.10 2.59
C TYR A 46 4.94 -10.41 2.79
N LYS A 47 6.01 -11.14 3.12
CA LYS A 47 7.36 -10.55 3.25
C LYS A 47 7.89 -10.18 1.88
N GLN A 48 7.82 -11.10 0.91
CA GLN A 48 8.19 -10.80 -0.47
C GLN A 48 7.26 -9.77 -1.11
N TRP A 49 5.96 -9.83 -0.82
CA TRP A 49 5.03 -8.82 -1.33
C TRP A 49 5.38 -7.42 -0.81
N ALA A 50 5.60 -7.26 0.51
CA ALA A 50 5.92 -5.95 1.09
C ALA A 50 7.25 -5.40 0.55
N TRP A 51 8.25 -6.26 0.35
CA TRP A 51 9.52 -5.89 -0.25
C TRP A 51 9.36 -5.35 -1.69
N LYS A 52 8.51 -5.99 -2.50
CA LYS A 52 8.28 -5.59 -3.91
C LYS A 52 7.40 -4.36 -4.07
N ASN A 53 6.50 -4.10 -3.11
CA ASN A 53 5.48 -3.04 -3.21
C ASN A 53 5.79 -1.81 -2.35
N GLY A 54 6.85 -1.86 -1.52
CA GLY A 54 7.37 -0.69 -0.82
C GLY A 54 8.21 0.23 -1.72
N PRO A 55 8.65 1.40 -1.20
CA PRO A 55 8.45 1.91 0.16
C PRO A 55 7.00 2.36 0.45
N PHE A 56 6.60 2.32 1.72
CA PHE A 56 5.33 2.85 2.22
C PHE A 56 5.55 4.23 2.84
N TYR A 57 4.63 5.16 2.59
CA TYR A 57 4.74 6.55 3.05
C TYR A 57 3.70 6.89 4.11
N ILE A 58 3.95 7.97 4.86
CA ILE A 58 2.97 8.50 5.83
C ILE A 58 1.68 8.86 5.08
N ASN A 59 0.55 8.53 5.69
CA ASN A 59 -0.83 8.65 5.16
C ASN A 59 -1.22 7.59 4.13
N ASP A 60 -0.33 6.71 3.69
CA ASP A 60 -0.76 5.54 2.93
C ASP A 60 -1.74 4.69 3.76
N THR A 61 -2.73 4.14 3.08
CA THR A 61 -3.74 3.28 3.68
C THR A 61 -3.58 1.86 3.17
N LEU A 62 -3.27 0.93 4.08
CA LEU A 62 -3.26 -0.50 3.77
C LEU A 62 -4.68 -1.07 3.86
N VAL A 63 -5.17 -1.63 2.77
CA VAL A 63 -6.52 -2.21 2.67
C VAL A 63 -6.42 -3.73 2.68
N PHE A 64 -6.95 -4.35 3.74
CA PHE A 64 -7.01 -5.79 3.91
C PHE A 64 -8.39 -6.28 3.43
N LYS A 65 -8.43 -6.88 2.24
CA LYS A 65 -9.65 -7.51 1.70
C LYS A 65 -9.61 -9.01 2.00
N TYR A 66 -10.69 -9.59 2.47
CA TYR A 66 -10.80 -11.02 2.73
C TYR A 66 -12.25 -11.47 2.61
N ASP A 67 -12.46 -12.77 2.42
CA ASP A 67 -13.80 -13.33 2.30
C ASP A 67 -14.57 -13.25 3.63
N PRO A 68 -15.88 -12.98 3.59
CA PRO A 68 -16.70 -12.95 4.80
C PRO A 68 -16.75 -14.34 5.46
N PRO A 69 -16.94 -14.41 6.80
CA PRO A 69 -17.07 -15.69 7.48
C PRO A 69 -18.24 -16.51 6.94
N ASN A 70 -17.97 -17.77 6.60
CA ASN A 70 -18.94 -18.81 6.29
C ASN A 70 -18.49 -20.15 6.92
N ASP A 71 -19.37 -21.16 6.90
CA ASP A 71 -19.16 -22.47 7.56
C ASP A 71 -17.89 -23.21 7.11
N THR A 72 -17.31 -22.84 5.96
CA THR A 72 -16.15 -23.51 5.37
C THR A 72 -14.89 -22.63 5.28
N THR A 73 -15.04 -21.30 5.36
CA THR A 73 -13.92 -20.36 5.33
C THR A 73 -13.36 -20.13 6.72
N ARG A 74 -12.03 -20.23 6.82
CA ARG A 74 -11.33 -19.80 8.03
C ARG A 74 -11.52 -18.30 8.26
N PRO A 75 -11.84 -17.86 9.49
CA PRO A 75 -12.03 -16.45 9.79
C PRO A 75 -10.72 -15.68 9.62
N HIS A 76 -10.81 -14.45 9.12
CA HIS A 76 -9.67 -13.55 9.00
C HIS A 76 -9.85 -12.36 9.95
N SER A 77 -8.74 -11.88 10.51
CA SER A 77 -8.69 -10.66 11.32
C SER A 77 -7.44 -9.86 10.97
N VAL A 78 -7.44 -8.57 11.32
CA VAL A 78 -6.28 -7.68 11.17
C VAL A 78 -5.91 -7.15 12.55
N TYR A 79 -4.66 -7.37 12.96
CA TYR A 79 -4.15 -6.89 14.24
C TYR A 79 -2.80 -6.20 14.04
N LEU A 80 -2.66 -5.02 14.63
CA LEU A 80 -1.40 -4.28 14.65
C LEU A 80 -0.64 -4.62 15.93
N PHE A 81 0.56 -5.17 15.78
CA PHE A 81 1.46 -5.37 16.91
C PHE A 81 2.12 -4.05 17.31
N GLN A 82 2.17 -3.79 18.62
CA GLN A 82 2.76 -2.56 19.17
C GLN A 82 4.26 -2.45 18.90
N ASN A 83 4.94 -3.59 18.75
CA ASN A 83 6.36 -3.66 18.47
C ASN A 83 6.71 -4.94 17.68
N PRO A 84 7.84 -4.95 16.94
CA PRO A 84 8.33 -6.12 16.20
C PRO A 84 8.49 -7.41 17.01
N TRP A 85 8.84 -7.33 18.30
CA TRP A 85 9.07 -8.49 19.16
C TRP A 85 7.79 -9.25 19.44
N SER A 86 6.67 -8.54 19.64
CA SER A 86 5.35 -9.16 19.77
C SER A 86 4.93 -9.94 18.53
N PHE A 87 5.37 -9.52 17.33
CA PHE A 87 5.13 -10.28 16.11
C PHE A 87 5.95 -11.57 16.10
N MET A 88 7.22 -11.51 16.49
CA MET A 88 8.13 -12.67 16.51
C MET A 88 7.70 -13.79 17.47
N SER A 89 6.95 -13.48 18.53
CA SER A 89 6.48 -14.50 19.50
C SER A 89 5.23 -15.27 19.04
N VAL A 90 4.57 -14.83 17.96
CA VAL A 90 3.31 -15.43 17.46
C VAL A 90 3.53 -16.24 16.17
N ILE A 91 4.68 -16.06 15.50
CA ILE A 91 5.16 -16.86 14.36
C ILE A 91 6.12 -17.95 14.82
#